data_AF-A0A0F9M956-F1
#
_entry.id   AF-A0A0F9M956-F1
#
_cell.length_a   1.000
_cell.length_b   1.000
_cell.length_c   1.000
_cell.angle_alpha   90.00
_cell.angle_beta   90.00
_cell.angle_gamma   90.00
#
_symmetry.space_group_name_H-M   'P 1'
#
loop_
_entity.id
_entity.type
_entity.pdbx_description
1 polymer ?
#
loop_
_entity_poly.entity_id
_entity_poly.type
_entity_poly.pdbx_seq_one_letter_code
_entity_poly.pdbx_strand_id
1 'polypeptide(L)'
;RARLKELKIKLRENLDELEAQLFECVGQKFNPRSPQQVSEILYQKLSLPRPRSKTATATDEECLEYNRGRHEVIPLMQDYRGEHKNYSTYVVGLEKDIWDDERVHASYLLHGAVSRTSCKDPNVQNMPREGPIKSMFIAPEGWEIFWPDFSQHEFRMVAIYSGDEWLKEVFNTDRSLHKEMAHDVYGPDYSDEDYVHTKNINFGLLFGRGAYSLSLQMKCSVREAQEKIDEFYTRMPKVRPWQDEIIAAVFQGEDLISLLGRYRRFGLITHENIKHVSNEVMNFYPQSTGSDTVLVAGARVHTSGLYDASWMRPIAFVHDAIGYYVKKGNRERLPKIIAELERIPQEVLNTDVRMKVEAKIGDSWATLKDL
;
A
#
# COMPACT_ATOMS: atom_id res chain seq x y z
N ARG A 1 4.40 -26.41 0.56
CA ARG A 1 5.20 -26.61 -0.69
C ARG A 1 4.39 -27.08 -1.92
N ALA A 2 3.38 -27.96 -1.79
CA ALA A 2 2.62 -28.47 -2.95
C ALA A 2 1.96 -27.37 -3.80
N ARG A 3 1.17 -26.48 -3.18
CA ARG A 3 0.56 -25.31 -3.85
C ARG A 3 1.57 -24.43 -4.60
N LEU A 4 2.77 -24.27 -4.04
CA LEU A 4 3.85 -23.50 -4.67
C LEU A 4 4.32 -24.17 -5.96
N LYS A 5 4.51 -25.50 -5.96
CA LYS A 5 4.94 -26.25 -7.16
C LYS A 5 3.91 -26.16 -8.29
N GLU A 6 2.63 -26.35 -7.96
CA GLU A 6 1.53 -26.20 -8.93
C GLU A 6 1.50 -24.78 -9.50
N LEU A 7 1.61 -23.77 -8.64
CA LEU A 7 1.61 -22.38 -9.08
C LEU A 7 2.84 -22.05 -9.94
N LYS A 8 4.01 -22.61 -9.61
CA LYS A 8 5.24 -22.44 -10.40
C LYS A 8 5.08 -22.94 -11.83
N ILE A 9 4.45 -24.10 -12.02
CA ILE A 9 4.20 -24.68 -13.34
C ILE A 9 3.23 -23.78 -14.11
N LYS A 10 2.08 -23.45 -13.50
CA LYS A 10 1.04 -22.63 -14.13
C LYS A 10 1.55 -21.25 -14.56
N LEU A 11 2.25 -20.53 -13.68
CA LEU A 11 2.80 -19.22 -14.01
C LEU A 11 3.86 -19.31 -15.11
N ARG A 12 4.60 -20.43 -15.19
CA ARG A 12 5.60 -20.64 -16.24
C ARG A 12 4.93 -20.84 -17.60
N GLU A 13 3.89 -21.67 -17.66
CA GLU A 13 3.10 -21.90 -18.87
C GLU A 13 2.48 -20.58 -19.37
N ASN A 14 1.84 -19.83 -18.48
CA ASN A 14 1.29 -18.51 -18.79
C ASN A 14 2.34 -17.53 -19.34
N LEU A 15 3.54 -17.53 -18.76
CA LEU A 15 4.64 -16.69 -19.23
C LEU A 15 5.11 -17.08 -20.64
N ASP A 16 5.22 -18.37 -20.92
CA ASP A 16 5.62 -18.87 -22.23
C ASP A 16 4.56 -18.52 -23.30
N GLU A 17 3.26 -18.57 -22.94
CA GLU A 17 2.15 -18.12 -23.79
C GLU A 17 2.18 -16.60 -24.07
N LEU A 18 2.33 -15.78 -23.02
CA LEU A 18 2.42 -14.32 -23.14
C LEU A 18 3.65 -13.90 -23.96
N GLU A 19 4.78 -14.60 -23.80
CA GLU A 19 5.99 -14.36 -24.58
C GLU A 19 5.76 -14.66 -26.07
N ALA A 20 5.07 -15.76 -26.39
CA ALA A 20 4.69 -16.07 -27.77
C ALA A 20 3.77 -15.00 -28.37
N GLN A 21 2.74 -14.56 -27.63
CA GLN A 21 1.82 -13.50 -28.06
C GLN A 21 2.54 -12.17 -28.28
N LEU A 22 3.48 -11.79 -27.39
CA LEU A 22 4.31 -10.61 -27.56
C LEU A 22 5.16 -10.67 -28.84
N PHE A 23 5.74 -11.84 -29.13
CA PHE A 23 6.58 -12.02 -30.33
C PHE A 23 5.76 -11.97 -31.62
N GLU A 24 4.57 -12.54 -31.61
CA GLU A 24 3.64 -12.50 -32.73
C GLU A 24 3.14 -11.07 -32.97
N CYS A 25 2.66 -10.40 -31.93
CA CYS A 25 2.18 -9.01 -31.95
C CYS A 25 3.22 -8.03 -32.52
N VAL A 26 4.48 -8.19 -32.12
CA VAL A 26 5.58 -7.30 -32.57
C VAL A 26 6.22 -7.80 -33.87
N GLY A 27 5.98 -9.06 -34.27
CA GLY A 27 6.63 -9.71 -35.40
C GLY A 27 8.14 -9.90 -35.24
N GLN A 28 8.66 -9.92 -34.00
CA GLN A 28 10.06 -10.28 -33.71
C GLN A 28 10.24 -10.77 -32.27
N LYS A 29 11.27 -11.59 -32.08
CA LYS A 29 11.69 -12.03 -30.74
C LYS A 29 12.52 -10.94 -30.07
N PHE A 30 12.31 -10.77 -28.77
CA PHE A 30 13.09 -9.89 -27.90
C PHE A 30 12.99 -10.41 -26.47
N ASN A 31 13.74 -9.85 -25.53
CA ASN A 31 13.63 -10.17 -24.12
C ASN A 31 12.68 -9.17 -23.44
N PRO A 32 11.45 -9.57 -23.05
CA PRO A 32 10.48 -8.65 -22.45
C PRO A 32 10.91 -8.11 -21.08
N ARG A 33 11.95 -8.71 -20.48
CA ARG A 33 12.54 -8.29 -19.21
C ARG A 33 13.66 -7.27 -19.38
N SER A 34 14.17 -7.05 -20.59
CA SER A 34 15.26 -6.10 -20.85
C SER A 34 14.67 -4.72 -21.15
N PRO A 35 14.83 -3.70 -20.26
CA PRO A 35 14.28 -2.37 -20.51
C PRO A 35 14.79 -1.76 -21.82
N GLN A 36 16.05 -2.06 -22.18
CA GLN A 36 16.65 -1.61 -23.43
C GLN A 36 15.91 -2.20 -24.64
N GLN A 37 15.78 -3.52 -24.72
CA GLN A 37 15.09 -4.15 -25.86
C GLN A 37 13.62 -3.74 -25.92
N VAL A 38 12.93 -3.68 -24.77
CA VAL A 38 11.55 -3.17 -24.71
C VAL A 38 11.48 -1.73 -25.21
N SER A 39 12.43 -0.86 -24.85
CA SER A 39 12.43 0.53 -25.34
C SER A 39 12.66 0.63 -26.85
N GLU A 40 13.49 -0.24 -27.42
CA GLU A 40 13.70 -0.35 -28.86
C GLU A 40 12.42 -0.81 -29.57
N ILE A 41 11.71 -1.82 -29.01
CA ILE A 41 10.39 -2.24 -29.52
C ILE A 41 9.41 -1.08 -29.51
N LEU A 42 9.16 -0.50 -28.32
CA LEU A 42 8.07 0.45 -28.14
C LEU A 42 8.33 1.74 -28.92
N TYR A 43 9.53 2.30 -28.83
CA TYR A 43 9.78 3.66 -29.31
C TYR A 43 10.42 3.73 -30.70
N GLN A 44 11.20 2.71 -31.10
CA GLN A 44 11.85 2.72 -32.42
C GLN A 44 11.04 1.92 -33.42
N LYS A 45 10.71 0.65 -33.12
CA LYS A 45 9.97 -0.22 -34.05
C LYS A 45 8.51 0.19 -34.18
N LEU A 46 7.80 0.30 -33.06
CA LEU A 46 6.37 0.63 -33.05
C LEU A 46 6.10 2.14 -33.07
N SER A 47 7.15 2.96 -32.98
CA SER A 47 7.06 4.43 -32.99
C SER A 47 6.07 5.00 -31.96
N LEU A 48 5.90 4.33 -30.83
CA LEU A 48 5.04 4.81 -29.75
C LEU A 48 5.66 6.02 -29.07
N PRO A 49 4.85 6.98 -28.61
CA PRO A 49 5.37 8.14 -27.92
C PRO A 49 5.84 7.80 -26.49
N ARG A 50 6.76 8.60 -26.00
CA ARG A 50 7.35 8.47 -24.66
C ARG A 50 7.02 9.69 -23.80
N PRO A 51 6.73 9.53 -22.50
CA PRO A 51 6.60 10.67 -21.59
C PRO A 51 7.88 11.52 -21.59
N ARG A 52 7.74 12.85 -21.77
CA ARG A 52 8.88 13.79 -21.84
C ARG A 52 9.71 13.81 -20.55
N SER A 53 9.09 13.49 -19.41
CA SER A 53 9.72 13.47 -18.07
C SER A 53 10.64 12.27 -17.82
N LYS A 54 10.63 11.26 -18.69
CA LYS A 54 11.36 10.00 -18.46
C LYS A 54 12.70 9.97 -19.22
N THR A 55 13.54 8.97 -18.97
CA THR A 55 14.74 8.72 -19.78
C THR A 55 14.37 8.00 -21.08
N ALA A 56 15.28 7.97 -22.06
CA ALA A 56 15.03 7.35 -23.37
C ALA A 56 14.74 5.84 -23.30
N THR A 57 15.27 5.16 -22.29
CA THR A 57 15.13 3.71 -22.06
C THR A 57 14.07 3.36 -21.00
N ALA A 58 13.40 4.37 -20.43
CA ALA A 58 12.37 4.14 -19.44
C ALA A 58 11.20 3.40 -20.09
N THR A 59 10.78 2.31 -19.46
CA THR A 59 9.65 1.50 -19.91
C THR A 59 8.79 1.12 -18.70
N ASP A 60 8.77 1.92 -17.64
CA ASP A 60 8.03 1.61 -16.41
C ASP A 60 6.50 1.61 -16.61
N GLU A 61 5.75 1.30 -15.55
CA GLU A 61 4.29 1.21 -15.60
C GLU A 61 3.65 2.52 -16.10
N GLU A 62 4.21 3.67 -15.73
CA GLU A 62 3.74 4.98 -16.18
C GLU A 62 3.96 5.16 -17.69
N CYS A 63 5.09 4.69 -18.23
CA CYS A 63 5.36 4.67 -19.67
C CYS A 63 4.41 3.74 -20.44
N LEU A 64 4.08 2.57 -19.89
CA LEU A 64 3.13 1.64 -20.51
C LEU A 64 1.72 2.23 -20.48
N GLU A 65 1.29 2.76 -19.34
CA GLU A 65 -0.03 3.37 -19.18
C GLU A 65 -0.22 4.61 -20.07
N TYR A 66 0.82 5.44 -20.26
CA TYR A 66 0.79 6.55 -21.22
C TYR A 66 0.49 6.10 -22.68
N ASN A 67 0.82 4.85 -22.98
CA ASN A 67 0.59 4.21 -24.27
C ASN A 67 -0.62 3.27 -24.29
N ARG A 68 -1.41 3.20 -23.20
CA ARG A 68 -2.62 2.38 -23.15
C ARG A 68 -3.56 2.77 -24.31
N GLY A 69 -4.05 1.77 -25.02
CA GLY A 69 -4.94 1.95 -26.18
C GLY A 69 -4.25 2.37 -27.48
N ARG A 70 -2.93 2.59 -27.49
CA ARG A 70 -2.18 2.91 -28.73
C ARG A 70 -1.71 1.68 -29.49
N HIS A 71 -1.49 0.56 -28.79
CA HIS A 71 -1.10 -0.71 -29.39
C HIS A 71 -1.45 -1.88 -28.47
N GLU A 72 -1.83 -3.00 -29.06
CA GLU A 72 -2.12 -4.28 -28.36
C GLU A 72 -0.92 -4.87 -27.59
N VAL A 73 0.32 -4.45 -27.88
CA VAL A 73 1.51 -4.94 -27.16
C VAL A 73 1.55 -4.43 -25.72
N ILE A 74 0.89 -3.29 -25.45
CA ILE A 74 0.94 -2.62 -24.15
C ILE A 74 0.27 -3.47 -23.07
N PRO A 75 -1.01 -3.89 -23.20
CA PRO A 75 -1.61 -4.77 -22.20
C PRO A 75 -0.86 -6.10 -22.08
N LEU A 76 -0.42 -6.72 -23.18
CA LEU A 76 0.39 -7.95 -23.13
C LEU A 76 1.70 -7.78 -22.35
N MET A 77 2.36 -6.63 -22.49
CA MET A 77 3.58 -6.31 -21.75
C MET A 77 3.31 -6.09 -20.26
N GLN A 78 2.18 -5.44 -19.92
CA GLN A 78 1.74 -5.26 -18.53
C GLN A 78 1.45 -6.62 -17.89
N ASP A 79 0.69 -7.48 -18.57
CA ASP A 79 0.36 -8.83 -18.12
C ASP A 79 1.62 -9.68 -17.94
N TYR A 80 2.52 -9.71 -18.93
CA TYR A 80 3.79 -10.44 -18.83
C TYR A 80 4.61 -9.99 -17.62
N ARG A 81 4.72 -8.68 -17.36
CA ARG A 81 5.50 -8.16 -16.24
C ARG A 81 4.87 -8.48 -14.89
N GLY A 82 3.54 -8.40 -14.80
CA GLY A 82 2.78 -8.82 -13.62
C GLY A 82 3.01 -10.30 -13.32
N GLU A 83 2.83 -11.16 -14.32
CA GLU A 83 3.01 -12.59 -14.20
C GLU A 83 4.47 -12.98 -13.92
N HIS A 84 5.42 -12.31 -14.57
CA HIS A 84 6.84 -12.54 -14.34
C HIS A 84 7.22 -12.17 -12.92
N LYS A 85 6.70 -11.06 -12.38
CA LYS A 85 6.92 -10.68 -10.98
C LYS A 85 6.33 -11.73 -10.03
N ASN A 86 5.15 -12.26 -10.33
CA ASN A 86 4.55 -13.38 -9.59
C ASN A 86 5.44 -14.61 -9.57
N TYR A 87 5.95 -14.99 -10.74
CA TYR A 87 6.83 -16.15 -10.89
C TYR A 87 8.19 -15.94 -10.24
N SER A 88 8.92 -14.89 -10.62
CA SER A 88 10.32 -14.70 -10.23
C SER A 88 10.47 -14.29 -8.77
N THR A 89 9.73 -13.27 -8.36
CA THR A 89 9.92 -12.64 -7.04
C THR A 89 9.23 -13.46 -5.97
N TYR A 90 7.98 -13.84 -6.20
CA TYR A 90 7.21 -14.51 -5.15
C TYR A 90 7.35 -16.02 -5.21
N VAL A 91 7.17 -16.68 -6.35
CA VAL A 91 7.24 -18.15 -6.38
C VAL A 91 8.67 -18.66 -6.27
N VAL A 92 9.56 -18.29 -7.19
CA VAL A 92 10.96 -18.75 -7.20
C VAL A 92 11.75 -18.15 -6.04
N GLY A 93 11.49 -16.88 -5.69
CA GLY A 93 12.09 -16.24 -4.53
C GLY A 93 11.70 -16.96 -3.23
N LEU A 94 10.40 -17.05 -2.93
CA LEU A 94 9.97 -17.70 -1.68
C LEU A 94 10.37 -19.17 -1.62
N GLU A 95 10.39 -19.92 -2.73
CA GLU A 95 10.81 -21.32 -2.73
C GLU A 95 12.20 -21.52 -2.10
N LYS A 96 13.11 -20.56 -2.31
CA LYS A 96 14.46 -20.56 -1.73
C LYS A 96 14.47 -20.20 -0.25
N ASP A 97 13.46 -19.48 0.20
CA ASP A 97 13.33 -18.97 1.57
C ASP A 97 12.47 -19.89 2.47
N ILE A 98 11.95 -21.01 1.95
CA ILE A 98 11.23 -21.99 2.78
C ILE A 98 12.22 -22.91 3.50
N TRP A 99 12.15 -22.88 4.82
CA TRP A 99 12.97 -23.68 5.73
C TRP A 99 12.44 -25.12 5.86
N ASP A 100 13.15 -25.95 6.64
CA ASP A 100 12.81 -27.36 6.87
C ASP A 100 11.47 -27.55 7.60
N ASP A 101 11.04 -26.54 8.37
CA ASP A 101 9.75 -26.52 9.06
C ASP A 101 8.57 -26.11 8.16
N GLU A 102 8.81 -26.04 6.84
CA GLU A 102 7.88 -25.57 5.82
C GLU A 102 7.38 -24.13 5.98
N ARG A 103 8.12 -23.29 6.73
CA ARG A 103 7.81 -21.87 6.93
C ARG A 103 8.84 -20.97 6.25
N VAL A 104 8.47 -19.70 6.10
CA VAL A 104 9.39 -18.61 5.77
C VAL A 104 9.59 -17.76 7.02
N HIS A 105 10.84 -17.38 7.30
CA HIS A 105 11.22 -16.68 8.52
C HIS A 105 11.77 -15.28 8.18
N ALA A 106 10.87 -14.33 7.98
CA ALA A 106 11.24 -12.97 7.60
C ALA A 106 12.01 -12.24 8.71
N SER A 107 13.03 -11.48 8.33
CA SER A 107 13.80 -10.62 9.23
C SER A 107 13.27 -9.19 9.19
N TYR A 108 12.73 -8.71 10.31
CA TYR A 108 12.26 -7.32 10.46
C TYR A 108 13.41 -6.39 10.81
N LEU A 109 13.57 -5.33 10.00
CA LEU A 109 14.56 -4.29 10.17
C LEU A 109 13.92 -3.05 10.79
N LEU A 110 14.19 -2.84 12.08
CA LEU A 110 13.70 -1.67 12.80
C LEU A 110 14.41 -0.37 12.40
N HIS A 111 15.58 -0.47 11.77
CA HIS A 111 16.42 0.64 11.30
C HIS A 111 16.38 0.84 9.78
N GLY A 112 15.65 -0.02 9.05
CA GLY A 112 15.79 -0.14 7.59
C GLY A 112 14.95 0.85 6.77
N ALA A 113 13.97 1.53 7.37
CA ALA A 113 13.17 2.55 6.70
C ALA A 113 12.92 3.74 7.63
N VAL A 114 12.63 4.90 7.02
CA VAL A 114 12.51 6.18 7.71
C VAL A 114 11.28 6.21 8.63
N SER A 115 10.13 5.77 8.11
CA SER A 115 8.82 5.90 8.78
C SER A 115 8.21 4.56 9.19
N ARG A 116 8.60 3.44 8.56
CA ARG A 116 8.02 2.11 8.83
C ARG A 116 9.11 1.09 9.09
N THR A 117 8.76 -0.02 9.73
CA THR A 117 9.63 -1.21 9.67
C THR A 117 9.68 -1.72 8.24
N SER A 118 10.85 -2.22 7.82
CA SER A 118 10.98 -3.02 6.62
C SER A 118 11.24 -4.48 6.98
N CYS A 119 11.07 -5.39 6.03
CA CYS A 119 11.47 -6.79 6.20
C CYS A 119 12.25 -7.29 4.99
N LYS A 120 13.12 -8.26 5.23
CA LYS A 120 13.94 -8.93 4.22
C LYS A 120 14.02 -10.43 4.51
N ASP A 121 14.47 -11.18 3.49
CA ASP A 121 14.82 -12.59 3.59
C ASP A 121 13.70 -13.49 4.18
N PRO A 122 12.45 -13.47 3.65
CA PRO A 122 11.90 -12.70 2.53
C PRO A 122 11.17 -11.42 2.95
N ASN A 123 10.92 -10.53 1.98
CA ASN A 123 10.06 -9.35 2.21
C ASN A 123 8.56 -9.73 2.15
N VAL A 124 7.99 -10.06 3.30
CA VAL A 124 6.56 -10.42 3.47
C VAL A 124 5.61 -9.22 3.47
N GLN A 125 6.12 -8.00 3.60
CA GLN A 125 5.31 -6.77 3.60
C GLN A 125 4.83 -6.40 2.19
N ASN A 126 5.59 -6.79 1.16
CA ASN A 126 5.29 -6.48 -0.23
C ASN A 126 4.56 -7.62 -0.97
N MET A 127 3.84 -8.48 -0.25
CA MET A 127 3.05 -9.54 -0.89
C MET A 127 1.92 -8.94 -1.74
N PRO A 128 1.63 -9.49 -2.94
CA PRO A 128 0.52 -9.03 -3.77
C PRO A 128 -0.79 -9.03 -2.99
N ARG A 129 -1.59 -7.97 -3.14
CA ARG A 129 -2.88 -7.86 -2.46
C ARG A 129 -3.84 -8.96 -2.89
N GLU A 130 -3.85 -9.23 -4.20
CA GLU A 130 -4.70 -10.20 -4.88
C GLU A 130 -3.86 -11.28 -5.58
N GLY A 131 -4.52 -12.31 -6.08
CA GLY A 131 -3.91 -13.35 -6.87
C GLY A 131 -3.39 -14.54 -6.06
N PRO A 132 -2.77 -15.51 -6.75
CA PRO A 132 -2.56 -16.85 -6.21
C PRO A 132 -1.45 -16.93 -5.17
N ILE A 133 -0.58 -15.91 -5.05
CA ILE A 133 0.57 -15.92 -4.15
C ILE A 133 0.16 -16.11 -2.68
N LYS A 134 -0.87 -15.40 -2.23
CA LYS A 134 -1.37 -15.50 -0.85
C LYS A 134 -1.92 -16.89 -0.50
N SER A 135 -2.32 -17.68 -1.49
CA SER A 135 -2.86 -19.04 -1.27
C SER A 135 -1.82 -20.02 -0.73
N MET A 136 -0.52 -19.69 -0.88
CA MET A 136 0.59 -20.50 -0.38
C MET A 136 0.77 -20.37 1.14
N PHE A 137 0.27 -19.29 1.74
CA PHE A 137 0.38 -19.03 3.18
C PHE A 137 -0.85 -19.58 3.89
N ILE A 138 -0.64 -20.67 4.64
CA ILE A 138 -1.72 -21.43 5.29
C ILE A 138 -1.52 -21.46 6.81
N ALA A 139 -2.62 -21.66 7.53
CA ALA A 139 -2.61 -22.00 8.93
C ALA A 139 -2.17 -23.47 9.13
N PRO A 140 -1.41 -23.78 10.19
CA PRO A 140 -1.20 -25.15 10.62
C PRO A 140 -2.52 -25.84 11.01
N GLU A 141 -2.52 -27.16 11.06
CA GLU A 141 -3.71 -27.93 11.44
C GLU A 141 -4.25 -27.54 12.83
N GLY A 142 -5.57 -27.33 12.89
CA GLY A 142 -6.27 -26.87 14.11
C GLY A 142 -6.07 -25.39 14.44
N TRP A 143 -5.38 -24.64 13.58
CA TRP A 143 -5.21 -23.18 13.67
C TRP A 143 -5.88 -22.48 12.48
N GLU A 144 -5.99 -21.16 12.58
CA GLU A 144 -6.43 -20.24 11.53
C GLU A 144 -5.56 -18.99 11.54
N ILE A 145 -5.59 -18.24 10.45
CA ILE A 145 -4.99 -16.91 10.37
C ILE A 145 -6.06 -15.91 10.77
N PHE A 146 -5.78 -15.13 11.82
CA PHE A 146 -6.52 -13.94 12.23
C PHE A 146 -5.73 -12.70 11.79
N TRP A 147 -6.37 -11.78 11.08
CA TRP A 147 -5.74 -10.64 10.43
C TRP A 147 -6.47 -9.33 10.76
N PRO A 148 -6.23 -8.75 11.95
CA PRO A 148 -6.67 -7.40 12.29
C PRO A 148 -5.86 -6.36 11.51
N ASP A 149 -6.57 -5.43 10.88
CA ASP A 149 -6.03 -4.36 10.04
C ASP A 149 -6.66 -3.02 10.47
N PHE A 150 -5.84 -2.01 10.69
CA PHE A 150 -6.32 -0.68 11.07
C PHE A 150 -6.91 0.07 9.87
N SER A 151 -8.24 0.21 9.88
CA SER A 151 -8.98 0.81 8.77
C SER A 151 -8.63 2.29 8.58
N GLN A 152 -8.07 2.60 7.41
CA GLN A 152 -7.69 3.95 6.97
C GLN A 152 -6.73 4.66 7.96
N HIS A 153 -5.80 3.88 8.54
CA HIS A 153 -4.96 4.33 9.66
C HIS A 153 -4.21 5.65 9.40
N GLU A 154 -3.65 5.83 8.19
CA GLU A 154 -2.90 7.05 7.87
C GLU A 154 -3.79 8.30 7.81
N PHE A 155 -5.03 8.17 7.33
CA PHE A 155 -5.96 9.30 7.32
C PHE A 155 -6.36 9.69 8.74
N ARG A 156 -6.49 8.70 9.64
CA ARG A 156 -6.73 8.96 11.06
C ARG A 156 -5.55 9.71 11.67
N MET A 157 -4.30 9.37 11.31
CA MET A 157 -3.14 10.15 11.73
C MET A 157 -3.21 11.59 11.24
N VAL A 158 -3.60 11.83 9.98
CA VAL A 158 -3.79 13.20 9.46
C VAL A 158 -4.87 13.95 10.25
N ALA A 159 -5.98 13.29 10.62
CA ALA A 159 -7.01 13.90 11.45
C ALA A 159 -6.48 14.33 12.83
N ILE A 160 -5.64 13.48 13.44
CA ILE A 160 -5.02 13.75 14.74
C ILE A 160 -4.04 14.93 14.64
N TYR A 161 -3.16 14.91 13.64
CA TYR A 161 -2.12 15.93 13.48
C TYR A 161 -2.66 17.29 13.05
N SER A 162 -3.59 17.31 12.10
CA SER A 162 -4.19 18.57 11.62
C SER A 162 -5.24 19.12 12.58
N GLY A 163 -5.79 18.28 13.47
CA GLY A 163 -6.90 18.64 14.34
C GLY A 163 -8.16 19.04 13.56
N ASP A 164 -8.32 18.58 12.32
CA ASP A 164 -9.44 18.93 11.46
C ASP A 164 -10.75 18.30 11.95
N GLU A 165 -11.73 19.13 12.30
CA GLU A 165 -12.96 18.67 12.95
C GLU A 165 -13.82 17.78 12.05
N TRP A 166 -13.92 18.13 10.75
CA TRP A 166 -14.71 17.34 9.80
C TRP A 166 -14.08 15.97 9.62
N LEU A 167 -12.76 15.91 9.46
CA LEU A 167 -12.06 14.64 9.29
C LEU A 167 -12.16 13.77 10.55
N LYS A 168 -12.04 14.36 11.74
CA LYS A 168 -12.27 13.67 13.01
C LYS A 168 -13.69 13.14 13.12
N GLU A 169 -14.69 13.93 12.77
CA GLU A 169 -16.10 13.53 12.78
C GLU A 169 -16.35 12.34 11.83
N VAL A 170 -15.83 12.40 10.59
CA VAL A 170 -15.93 11.31 9.61
C VAL A 170 -15.36 10.01 10.15
N PHE A 171 -14.32 10.07 10.97
CA PHE A 171 -13.68 8.89 11.54
C PHE A 171 -14.29 8.38 12.84
N ASN A 172 -15.00 9.25 13.55
CA ASN A 172 -15.71 8.94 14.80
C ASN A 172 -17.15 8.50 14.56
N THR A 173 -17.70 8.82 13.39
CA THR A 173 -18.97 8.30 12.90
C THR A 173 -18.68 7.19 11.88
N ASP A 174 -19.59 6.24 11.66
CA ASP A 174 -19.40 5.19 10.63
C ASP A 174 -19.53 5.75 9.18
N ARG A 175 -19.25 7.04 9.00
CA ARG A 175 -19.15 7.74 7.72
C ARG A 175 -17.92 7.24 6.96
N SER A 176 -17.91 7.47 5.65
CA SER A 176 -16.83 7.01 4.80
C SER A 176 -16.36 8.14 3.92
N LEU A 177 -15.17 8.67 4.23
CA LEU A 177 -14.51 9.73 3.47
C LEU A 177 -14.54 9.44 1.96
N HIS A 178 -14.13 8.25 1.54
CA HIS A 178 -14.09 7.91 0.11
C HIS A 178 -15.47 7.88 -0.55
N LYS A 179 -16.52 7.50 0.19
CA LYS A 179 -17.89 7.43 -0.36
C LYS A 179 -18.50 8.82 -0.50
N GLU A 180 -18.29 9.66 0.50
CA GLU A 180 -18.74 11.06 0.44
C GLU A 180 -18.03 11.81 -0.67
N MET A 181 -16.71 11.67 -0.77
CA MET A 181 -15.96 12.29 -1.87
C MET A 181 -16.37 11.73 -3.24
N ALA A 182 -16.68 10.42 -3.36
CA ALA A 182 -17.13 9.84 -4.62
C ALA A 182 -18.50 10.39 -5.02
N HIS A 183 -19.40 10.52 -4.04
CA HIS A 183 -20.70 11.16 -4.23
C HIS A 183 -20.56 12.62 -4.71
N ASP A 184 -19.58 13.38 -4.19
CA ASP A 184 -19.38 14.77 -4.63
C ASP A 184 -18.82 14.88 -6.05
N VAL A 185 -17.90 13.97 -6.41
CA VAL A 185 -17.24 14.01 -7.72
C VAL A 185 -18.12 13.43 -8.82
N TYR A 186 -18.84 12.35 -8.55
CA TYR A 186 -19.57 11.55 -9.54
C TYR A 186 -21.09 11.53 -9.33
N GLY A 187 -21.60 12.09 -8.23
CA GLY A 187 -23.01 12.03 -7.85
C GLY A 187 -23.39 10.74 -7.11
N PRO A 188 -24.67 10.58 -6.72
CA PRO A 188 -25.14 9.45 -5.92
C PRO A 188 -25.06 8.08 -6.61
N ASP A 189 -25.02 8.06 -7.94
CA ASP A 189 -25.05 6.84 -8.76
C ASP A 189 -23.63 6.43 -9.25
N TYR A 190 -22.59 6.75 -8.48
CA TYR A 190 -21.21 6.41 -8.83
C TYR A 190 -21.00 4.89 -8.92
N SER A 191 -20.20 4.45 -9.88
CA SER A 191 -19.85 3.04 -10.07
C SER A 191 -18.75 2.57 -9.10
N ASP A 192 -18.56 1.26 -8.96
CA ASP A 192 -17.43 0.71 -8.19
C ASP A 192 -16.07 1.19 -8.72
N GLU A 193 -15.95 1.38 -10.04
CA GLU A 193 -14.76 1.96 -10.66
C GLU A 193 -14.52 3.41 -10.24
N ASP A 194 -15.59 4.22 -10.18
CA ASP A 194 -15.53 5.61 -9.71
C ASP A 194 -15.10 5.67 -8.24
N TYR A 195 -15.57 4.75 -7.40
CA TYR A 195 -15.15 4.64 -6.01
C TYR A 195 -13.66 4.33 -5.88
N VAL A 196 -13.17 3.33 -6.63
CA VAL A 196 -11.74 2.96 -6.64
C VAL A 196 -10.89 4.14 -7.15
N HIS A 197 -11.36 4.82 -8.18
CA HIS A 197 -10.70 6.01 -8.71
C HIS A 197 -10.61 7.12 -7.65
N THR A 198 -11.72 7.42 -6.99
CA THR A 198 -11.82 8.44 -5.93
C THR A 198 -10.92 8.10 -4.75
N LYS A 199 -10.88 6.83 -4.32
CA LYS A 199 -9.98 6.38 -3.27
C LYS A 199 -8.52 6.67 -3.64
N ASN A 200 -8.10 6.33 -4.86
CA ASN A 200 -6.74 6.59 -5.31
C ASN A 200 -6.40 8.09 -5.39
N ILE A 201 -7.37 8.93 -5.78
CA ILE A 201 -7.23 10.39 -5.75
C ILE A 201 -7.05 10.87 -4.32
N ASN A 202 -7.96 10.53 -3.41
CA ASN A 202 -7.94 10.98 -2.02
C ASN A 202 -6.61 10.66 -1.32
N PHE A 203 -6.11 9.43 -1.51
CA PHE A 203 -4.78 9.04 -1.05
C PHE A 203 -3.71 9.94 -1.67
N GLY A 204 -3.72 10.12 -3.00
CA GLY A 204 -2.77 11.01 -3.67
C GLY A 204 -2.77 12.43 -3.10
N LEU A 205 -3.94 13.02 -2.90
CA LEU A 205 -4.09 14.41 -2.45
C LEU A 205 -3.52 14.64 -1.06
N LEU A 206 -3.86 13.76 -0.11
CA LEU A 206 -3.34 13.83 1.27
C LEU A 206 -1.82 13.66 1.36
N PHE A 207 -1.20 13.03 0.37
CA PHE A 207 0.24 12.86 0.29
C PHE A 207 0.91 13.77 -0.75
N GLY A 208 0.27 14.89 -1.09
CA GLY A 208 0.91 15.96 -1.84
C GLY A 208 0.86 15.85 -3.36
N ARG A 209 -0.01 15.01 -3.90
CA ARG A 209 -0.20 14.93 -5.35
C ARG A 209 -0.73 16.27 -5.88
N GLY A 210 0.09 16.93 -6.70
CA GLY A 210 -0.28 18.20 -7.33
C GLY A 210 -1.24 18.05 -8.51
N ALA A 211 -1.85 19.17 -8.91
CA ALA A 211 -2.87 19.25 -9.97
C ALA A 211 -2.44 18.64 -11.31
N TYR A 212 -1.18 18.77 -11.71
CA TYR A 212 -0.70 18.16 -12.97
C TYR A 212 -0.78 16.62 -12.96
N SER A 213 -0.38 15.98 -11.85
CA SER A 213 -0.45 14.52 -11.75
C SER A 213 -1.91 14.07 -11.67
N LEU A 214 -2.75 14.82 -10.97
CA LEU A 214 -4.19 14.55 -10.90
C LEU A 214 -4.85 14.70 -12.28
N SER A 215 -4.50 15.72 -13.05
CA SER A 215 -5.11 15.99 -14.36
C SER A 215 -4.82 14.87 -15.37
N LEU A 216 -3.64 14.26 -15.32
CA LEU A 216 -3.31 13.09 -16.13
C LEU A 216 -4.18 11.88 -15.76
N GLN A 217 -4.41 11.66 -14.48
CA GLN A 217 -5.22 10.55 -13.99
C GLN A 217 -6.71 10.74 -14.30
N MET A 218 -7.24 11.94 -14.09
CA MET A 218 -8.65 12.29 -14.34
C MET A 218 -8.94 12.61 -15.81
N LYS A 219 -7.90 12.70 -16.66
CA LYS A 219 -8.00 13.11 -18.07
C LYS A 219 -8.70 14.46 -18.25
N CYS A 220 -8.44 15.41 -17.34
CA CYS A 220 -8.98 16.77 -17.37
C CYS A 220 -7.87 17.82 -17.54
N SER A 221 -8.24 19.10 -17.62
CA SER A 221 -7.26 20.19 -17.60
C SER A 221 -6.61 20.35 -16.23
N VAL A 222 -5.40 20.91 -16.18
CA VAL A 222 -4.70 21.21 -14.91
C VAL A 222 -5.53 22.15 -14.03
N ARG A 223 -6.29 23.06 -14.64
CA ARG A 223 -7.17 23.98 -13.93
C ARG A 223 -8.33 23.23 -13.23
N GLU A 224 -9.04 22.37 -13.96
CA GLU A 224 -10.12 21.56 -13.38
C GLU A 224 -9.59 20.65 -12.27
N ALA A 225 -8.42 20.05 -12.47
CA ALA A 225 -7.76 19.28 -11.42
C ALA A 225 -7.46 20.13 -10.18
N GLN A 226 -6.97 21.37 -10.34
CA GLN A 226 -6.71 22.27 -9.22
C GLN A 226 -8.02 22.65 -8.49
N GLU A 227 -9.09 22.96 -9.22
CA GLU A 227 -10.40 23.25 -8.64
C GLU A 227 -10.91 22.08 -7.78
N LYS A 228 -10.69 20.82 -8.22
CA LYS A 228 -11.01 19.62 -7.45
C LYS A 228 -10.15 19.45 -6.19
N ILE A 229 -8.88 19.81 -6.25
CA ILE A 229 -7.99 19.82 -5.07
C ILE A 229 -8.48 20.84 -4.04
N ASP A 230 -8.84 22.04 -4.50
CA ASP A 230 -9.31 23.10 -3.62
C ASP A 230 -10.68 22.74 -2.99
N GLU A 231 -11.58 22.11 -3.75
CA GLU A 231 -12.84 21.54 -3.25
C GLU A 231 -12.60 20.47 -2.17
N PHE A 232 -11.66 19.56 -2.40
CA PHE A 232 -11.25 18.53 -1.43
C PHE A 232 -10.80 19.13 -0.10
N TYR A 233 -9.93 20.14 -0.13
CA TYR A 233 -9.43 20.80 1.08
C TYR A 233 -10.45 21.73 1.75
N THR A 234 -11.50 22.16 1.04
CA THR A 234 -12.57 22.99 1.63
C THR A 234 -13.34 22.23 2.72
N ARG A 235 -13.47 20.89 2.59
CA ARG A 235 -14.11 20.05 3.62
C ARG A 235 -13.26 19.84 4.86
N MET A 236 -11.94 19.82 4.67
CA MET A 236 -10.95 19.58 5.71
C MET A 236 -9.99 20.79 5.82
N PRO A 237 -10.52 21.97 6.19
CA PRO A 237 -9.82 23.26 6.06
C PRO A 237 -8.53 23.36 6.89
N LYS A 238 -8.33 22.51 7.91
CA LYS A 238 -7.08 22.53 8.71
C LYS A 238 -5.97 21.66 8.12
N VAL A 239 -6.27 20.74 7.20
CA VAL A 239 -5.26 19.78 6.68
C VAL A 239 -4.20 20.48 5.85
N ARG A 240 -4.59 21.32 4.88
CA ARG A 240 -3.63 22.02 4.01
C ARG A 240 -2.75 23.02 4.77
N PRO A 241 -3.30 23.89 5.65
CA PRO A 241 -2.47 24.74 6.50
C PRO A 241 -1.45 23.95 7.33
N TRP A 242 -1.86 22.82 7.93
CA TRP A 242 -0.95 21.95 8.66
C TRP A 242 0.17 21.40 7.78
N GLN A 243 -0.14 20.92 6.56
CA GLN A 243 0.86 20.44 5.60
C GLN A 243 1.84 21.56 5.18
N ASP A 244 1.32 22.75 4.90
CA ASP A 244 2.14 23.90 4.50
C ASP A 244 3.07 24.34 5.64
N GLU A 245 2.59 24.31 6.88
CA GLU A 245 3.36 24.63 8.10
C GLU A 245 4.54 23.66 8.29
N ILE A 246 4.30 22.34 8.22
CA ILE A 246 5.37 21.36 8.42
C ILE A 246 6.42 21.39 7.30
N ILE A 247 6.02 21.68 6.06
CA ILE A 247 6.95 21.85 4.93
C ILE A 247 7.79 23.10 5.15
N ALA A 248 7.17 24.21 5.55
CA ALA A 248 7.86 25.46 5.81
C ALA A 248 8.88 25.31 6.95
N ALA A 249 8.53 24.62 8.04
CA ALA A 249 9.42 24.33 9.16
C ALA A 249 10.68 23.57 8.69
N VAL A 250 10.50 22.50 7.89
CA VAL A 250 11.63 21.73 7.34
C VAL A 250 12.51 22.56 6.40
N PHE A 251 11.90 23.44 5.61
CA PHE A 251 12.65 24.36 4.74
C PHE A 251 13.42 25.43 5.52
N GLN A 252 13.00 25.72 6.75
CA GLN A 252 13.73 26.57 7.69
C GLN A 252 14.82 25.81 8.48
N GLY A 253 14.97 24.51 8.25
CA GLY A 253 15.98 23.66 8.88
C GLY A 253 15.50 22.97 10.16
N GLU A 254 14.20 22.93 10.42
CA GLU A 254 13.65 22.17 11.54
C GLU A 254 13.60 20.68 11.23
N ASP A 255 13.79 19.87 12.27
CA ASP A 255 13.63 18.43 12.21
C ASP A 255 12.20 18.03 12.61
N LEU A 256 11.71 16.91 12.09
CA LEU A 256 10.39 16.41 12.42
C LEU A 256 10.45 15.38 13.56
N ILE A 257 9.49 15.47 14.49
CA ILE A 257 9.36 14.53 15.62
C ILE A 257 7.92 14.02 15.68
N SER A 258 7.72 12.71 15.50
CA SER A 258 6.40 12.08 15.60
C SER A 258 5.86 12.09 17.03
N LEU A 259 4.56 11.80 17.20
CA LEU A 259 3.92 11.76 18.53
C LEU A 259 4.53 10.72 19.46
N LEU A 260 5.15 9.68 18.89
CA LEU A 260 5.83 8.61 19.63
C LEU A 260 7.36 8.78 19.65
N GLY A 261 7.85 9.98 19.30
CA GLY A 261 9.25 10.38 19.44
C GLY A 261 10.17 9.94 18.30
N ARG A 262 9.63 9.41 17.18
CA ARG A 262 10.44 9.11 16.00
C ARG A 262 10.92 10.40 15.38
N TYR A 263 12.20 10.47 15.06
CA TYR A 263 12.86 11.69 14.65
C TYR A 263 13.34 11.60 13.19
N ARG A 264 13.15 12.66 12.41
CA ARG A 264 13.59 12.76 11.01
C ARG A 264 14.29 14.08 10.74
N ARG A 265 15.56 13.97 10.34
CA ARG A 265 16.36 15.08 9.81
C ARG A 265 16.32 15.13 8.31
N PHE A 266 16.44 16.34 7.77
CA PHE A 266 16.61 16.58 6.35
C PHE A 266 18.02 17.13 6.08
N GLY A 267 18.61 16.69 4.96
CA GLY A 267 19.91 17.18 4.51
C GLY A 267 19.79 18.53 3.81
N LEU A 268 20.74 18.82 2.91
CA LEU A 268 20.68 20.02 2.08
C LEU A 268 19.45 19.98 1.15
N ILE A 269 18.60 20.99 1.26
CA ILE A 269 17.43 21.16 0.40
C ILE A 269 17.84 22.06 -0.77
N THR A 270 17.66 21.57 -1.99
CA THR A 270 17.98 22.26 -3.25
C THR A 270 16.74 22.35 -4.13
N HIS A 271 16.79 23.19 -5.16
CA HIS A 271 15.70 23.29 -6.13
C HIS A 271 15.43 21.96 -6.84
N GLU A 272 16.45 21.10 -7.02
CA GLU A 272 16.25 19.79 -7.64
C GLU A 272 15.51 18.81 -6.72
N ASN A 273 15.76 18.85 -5.41
CA ASN A 273 15.20 17.87 -4.47
C ASN A 273 13.98 18.36 -3.68
N ILE A 274 13.64 19.66 -3.75
CA ILE A 274 12.59 20.27 -2.94
C ILE A 274 11.25 19.53 -3.02
N LYS A 275 10.86 19.07 -4.21
CA LYS A 275 9.62 18.29 -4.41
C LYS A 275 9.68 16.92 -3.73
N HIS A 276 10.83 16.26 -3.78
CA HIS A 276 11.02 14.98 -3.11
C HIS A 276 10.97 15.16 -1.59
N VAL A 277 11.63 16.19 -1.07
CA VAL A 277 11.60 16.54 0.36
C VAL A 277 10.18 16.88 0.80
N SER A 278 9.44 17.74 0.09
CA SER A 278 8.03 18.03 0.42
C SER A 278 7.18 16.77 0.51
N ASN A 279 7.30 15.87 -0.46
CA ASN A 279 6.59 14.59 -0.45
C ASN A 279 6.98 13.74 0.75
N GLU A 280 8.27 13.68 1.10
CA GLU A 280 8.72 12.95 2.28
C GLU A 280 8.18 13.55 3.58
N VAL A 281 8.16 14.88 3.71
CA VAL A 281 7.60 15.59 4.86
C VAL A 281 6.12 15.28 5.04
N MET A 282 5.31 15.38 3.97
CA MET A 282 3.87 15.08 4.03
C MET A 282 3.58 13.62 4.40
N ASN A 283 4.45 12.71 4.00
CA ASN A 283 4.33 11.29 4.30
C ASN A 283 4.83 10.92 5.71
N PHE A 284 5.74 11.72 6.29
CA PHE A 284 6.43 11.35 7.52
C PHE A 284 5.47 11.10 8.67
N TYR A 285 4.65 12.09 9.05
CA TYR A 285 3.79 11.99 10.23
C TYR A 285 2.75 10.85 10.13
N PRO A 286 1.99 10.72 9.02
CA PRO A 286 0.99 9.66 8.92
C PRO A 286 1.60 8.25 8.92
N GLN A 287 2.73 8.06 8.24
CA GLN A 287 3.39 6.76 8.15
C GLN A 287 4.12 6.38 9.44
N SER A 288 4.84 7.34 10.02
CA SER A 288 5.66 7.18 11.23
C SER A 288 4.80 6.81 12.42
N THR A 289 3.90 7.72 12.80
CA THR A 289 3.01 7.51 13.95
C THR A 289 2.09 6.34 13.69
N GLY A 290 1.66 6.14 12.44
CA GLY A 290 0.85 4.98 12.08
C GLY A 290 1.57 3.67 12.36
N SER A 291 2.79 3.49 11.82
CA SER A 291 3.58 2.28 12.04
C SER A 291 3.89 2.06 13.53
N ASP A 292 4.28 3.12 14.24
CA ASP A 292 4.64 3.03 15.66
C ASP A 292 3.44 2.65 16.52
N THR A 293 2.26 3.19 16.21
CA THR A 293 1.01 2.92 16.93
C THR A 293 0.57 1.46 16.79
N VAL A 294 0.68 0.87 15.59
CA VAL A 294 0.34 -0.55 15.39
C VAL A 294 1.32 -1.47 16.14
N LEU A 295 2.61 -1.16 16.13
CA LEU A 295 3.61 -1.92 16.90
C LEU A 295 3.36 -1.83 18.40
N VAL A 296 3.07 -0.63 18.92
CA VAL A 296 2.73 -0.44 20.33
C VAL A 296 1.45 -1.21 20.69
N ALA A 297 0.42 -1.16 19.86
CA ALA A 297 -0.81 -1.92 20.06
C ALA A 297 -0.54 -3.43 20.14
N GLY A 298 0.23 -3.98 19.19
CA GLY A 298 0.64 -5.38 19.20
C GLY A 298 1.45 -5.77 20.45
N ALA A 299 2.43 -4.95 20.84
CA ALA A 299 3.26 -5.19 22.02
C ALA A 299 2.44 -5.12 23.32
N ARG A 300 1.48 -4.19 23.41
CA ARG A 300 0.56 -4.06 24.54
C ARG A 300 -0.45 -5.21 24.61
N VAL A 301 -0.95 -5.70 23.47
CA VAL A 301 -1.73 -6.95 23.44
C VAL A 301 -0.89 -8.14 23.89
N HIS A 302 0.36 -8.24 23.47
CA HIS A 302 1.26 -9.33 23.87
C HIS A 302 1.54 -9.35 25.38
N THR A 303 1.64 -8.17 25.99
CA THR A 303 1.83 -8.01 27.44
C THR A 303 0.51 -7.91 28.21
N SER A 304 -0.63 -7.91 27.51
CA SER A 304 -1.94 -8.00 28.12
C SER A 304 -2.19 -9.42 28.61
N GLY A 305 -3.03 -9.57 29.62
CA GLY A 305 -3.53 -10.89 30.05
C GLY A 305 -4.39 -11.61 28.99
N LEU A 306 -4.57 -11.04 27.79
CA LEU A 306 -5.28 -11.67 26.68
C LEU A 306 -4.37 -12.52 25.81
N TYR A 307 -3.05 -12.30 25.79
CA TYR A 307 -2.13 -13.09 24.97
C TYR A 307 -1.72 -14.39 25.66
N ASP A 308 -1.80 -15.50 24.94
CA ASP A 308 -1.20 -16.78 25.33
C ASP A 308 -0.77 -17.57 24.08
N ALA A 309 0.52 -17.94 24.04
CA ALA A 309 1.16 -18.66 22.95
C ALA A 309 0.58 -20.06 22.68
N SER A 310 -0.20 -20.62 23.61
CA SER A 310 -0.92 -21.88 23.46
C SER A 310 -2.05 -21.79 22.42
N TRP A 311 -2.64 -20.60 22.25
CA TRP A 311 -3.78 -20.39 21.36
C TRP A 311 -3.63 -19.22 20.38
N MET A 312 -2.70 -18.28 20.59
CA MET A 312 -2.46 -17.14 19.70
C MET A 312 -0.95 -16.90 19.48
N ARG A 313 -0.52 -16.75 18.22
CA ARG A 313 0.92 -16.53 17.89
C ARG A 313 1.06 -15.49 16.78
N PRO A 314 1.88 -14.44 16.92
CA PRO A 314 2.11 -13.50 15.84
C PRO A 314 2.76 -14.19 14.63
N ILE A 315 2.38 -13.78 13.43
CA ILE A 315 2.87 -14.33 12.15
C ILE A 315 3.72 -13.27 11.44
N ALA A 316 3.12 -12.12 11.18
CA ALA A 316 3.72 -11.09 10.35
C ALA A 316 3.13 -9.72 10.70
N PHE A 317 4.00 -8.71 10.72
CA PHE A 317 3.64 -7.31 10.69
C PHE A 317 3.68 -6.80 9.25
N VAL A 318 2.55 -6.29 8.75
CA VAL A 318 2.40 -5.73 7.41
C VAL A 318 1.76 -4.36 7.51
N HIS A 319 2.60 -3.33 7.64
CA HIS A 319 2.22 -1.92 7.70
C HIS A 319 1.20 -1.59 8.80
N ASP A 320 -0.09 -1.65 8.47
CA ASP A 320 -1.25 -1.36 9.31
C ASP A 320 -1.90 -2.63 9.90
N ALA A 321 -1.31 -3.81 9.72
CA ALA A 321 -1.83 -5.07 10.22
C ALA A 321 -0.79 -5.92 10.96
N ILE A 322 -1.22 -6.64 11.98
CA ILE A 322 -0.45 -7.73 12.62
C ILE A 322 -1.25 -9.01 12.50
N GLY A 323 -0.75 -9.96 11.70
CA GLY A 323 -1.37 -11.28 11.56
C GLY A 323 -1.02 -12.20 12.72
N TYR A 324 -1.96 -13.06 13.11
CA TYR A 324 -1.79 -14.07 14.16
C TYR A 324 -2.28 -15.43 13.70
N TYR A 325 -1.61 -16.50 14.11
CA TYR A 325 -2.21 -17.82 14.15
C TYR A 325 -3.08 -17.89 15.40
N VAL A 326 -4.32 -18.37 15.26
CA VAL A 326 -5.26 -18.56 16.37
C VAL A 326 -5.81 -19.99 16.37
N LYS A 327 -5.92 -20.64 17.52
CA LYS A 327 -6.56 -21.96 17.62
C LYS A 327 -8.06 -21.83 17.34
N LYS A 328 -8.61 -22.74 16.53
CA LYS A 328 -10.03 -22.73 16.13
C LYS A 328 -11.00 -22.67 17.32
N GLY A 329 -10.66 -23.30 18.44
CA GLY A 329 -11.48 -23.29 19.65
C GLY A 329 -11.41 -22.04 20.54
N ASN A 330 -10.74 -20.96 20.09
CA ASN A 330 -10.59 -19.71 20.87
C ASN A 330 -11.11 -18.46 20.11
N ARG A 331 -11.93 -18.65 19.07
CA ARG A 331 -12.45 -17.54 18.25
C ARG A 331 -13.26 -16.53 19.06
N GLU A 332 -13.94 -16.97 20.11
CA GLU A 332 -14.75 -16.13 21.00
C GLU A 332 -13.93 -15.08 21.76
N ARG A 333 -12.60 -15.22 21.81
CA ARG A 333 -11.69 -14.26 22.45
C ARG A 333 -11.28 -13.12 21.53
N LEU A 334 -11.41 -13.29 20.21
CA LEU A 334 -10.93 -12.32 19.22
C LEU A 334 -11.59 -10.94 19.31
N PRO A 335 -12.90 -10.81 19.61
CA PRO A 335 -13.50 -9.47 19.80
C PRO A 335 -12.83 -8.66 20.92
N LYS A 336 -12.33 -9.30 21.98
CA LYS A 336 -11.59 -8.61 23.04
C LYS A 336 -10.21 -8.15 22.57
N ILE A 337 -9.55 -8.93 21.72
CA ILE A 337 -8.28 -8.53 21.09
C ILE A 337 -8.49 -7.31 20.19
N ILE A 338 -9.55 -7.32 19.38
CA ILE A 338 -9.91 -6.18 18.52
C ILE A 338 -10.16 -4.94 19.36
N ALA A 339 -10.99 -5.04 20.41
CA ALA A 339 -11.28 -3.91 21.30
C ALA A 339 -10.01 -3.32 21.93
N GLU A 340 -9.06 -4.15 22.37
CA GLU A 340 -7.77 -3.66 22.88
C GLU A 340 -6.92 -3.00 21.78
N LEU A 341 -6.87 -3.60 20.59
CA LEU A 341 -6.16 -3.01 19.44
C LEU A 341 -6.74 -1.65 19.05
N GLU A 342 -8.04 -1.42 19.19
CA GLU A 342 -8.65 -0.10 18.98
C GLU A 342 -8.34 0.87 20.14
N ARG A 343 -8.42 0.39 21.38
CA ARG A 343 -8.29 1.21 22.60
C ARG A 343 -6.87 1.73 22.83
N ILE A 344 -5.86 0.87 22.66
CA ILE A 344 -4.46 1.18 22.98
C ILE A 344 -3.93 2.38 22.17
N PRO A 345 -4.08 2.43 20.83
CA PRO A 345 -3.76 3.61 20.03
C PRO A 345 -4.38 4.92 20.53
N GLN A 346 -5.66 4.90 20.92
CA GLN A 346 -6.34 6.10 21.41
C GLN A 346 -5.73 6.61 22.71
N GLU A 347 -5.41 5.70 23.64
CA GLU A 347 -4.76 6.02 24.91
C GLU A 347 -3.34 6.57 24.68
N VAL A 348 -2.55 5.88 23.85
CA VAL A 348 -1.14 6.22 23.62
C VAL A 348 -0.98 7.55 22.87
N LEU A 349 -1.88 7.85 21.94
CA LEU A 349 -1.90 9.12 21.21
C LEU A 349 -2.69 10.22 21.93
N ASN A 350 -3.34 9.91 23.05
CA ASN A 350 -4.25 10.81 23.77
C ASN A 350 -5.24 11.51 22.83
N THR A 351 -5.97 10.71 22.05
CA THR A 351 -6.88 11.20 21.00
C THR A 351 -8.30 10.67 21.16
N ASP A 352 -9.26 11.49 20.75
CA ASP A 352 -10.67 11.17 20.60
C ASP A 352 -11.00 10.56 19.23
N VAL A 353 -10.04 10.46 18.30
CA VAL A 353 -10.23 9.79 17.01
C VAL A 353 -10.29 8.28 17.23
N ARG A 354 -11.41 7.65 16.86
CA ARG A 354 -11.60 6.19 16.91
C ARG A 354 -10.53 5.51 16.08
N MET A 355 -9.95 4.41 16.56
CA MET A 355 -8.89 3.69 15.86
C MET A 355 -9.41 2.34 15.34
N LYS A 356 -10.40 2.40 14.44
CA LYS A 356 -11.17 1.23 13.98
C LYS A 356 -10.27 0.12 13.43
N VAL A 357 -10.49 -1.10 13.89
CA VAL A 357 -9.84 -2.30 13.39
C VAL A 357 -10.85 -3.18 12.67
N GLU A 358 -10.55 -3.50 11.41
CA GLU A 358 -11.30 -4.48 10.62
C GLU A 358 -10.52 -5.79 10.64
N ALA A 359 -11.18 -6.87 11.04
CA ALA A 359 -10.52 -8.15 11.22
C ALA A 359 -11.09 -9.21 10.29
N LYS A 360 -10.18 -10.03 9.75
CA LYS A 360 -10.53 -11.19 8.94
C LYS A 360 -9.97 -12.47 9.53
N ILE A 361 -10.61 -13.61 9.25
CA ILE A 361 -10.17 -14.93 9.68
C ILE A 361 -10.29 -15.97 8.56
N GLY A 362 -9.39 -16.95 8.54
CA GLY A 362 -9.51 -18.10 7.64
C GLY A 362 -8.32 -19.06 7.67
N ASP A 363 -8.44 -20.18 6.97
CA ASP A 363 -7.41 -21.23 6.94
C ASP A 363 -6.17 -20.86 6.09
N SER A 364 -6.27 -19.84 5.24
CA SER A 364 -5.17 -19.32 4.44
C SER A 364 -5.29 -17.82 4.22
N TRP A 365 -4.19 -17.15 3.89
CA TRP A 365 -4.19 -15.70 3.69
C TRP A 365 -5.08 -15.29 2.52
N ALA A 366 -5.22 -16.14 1.49
CA ALA A 366 -6.11 -15.90 0.36
C ALA A 366 -7.60 -16.11 0.68
N THR A 367 -7.94 -16.86 1.73
CA THR A 367 -9.33 -17.23 2.08
C THR A 367 -9.84 -16.52 3.32
N LEU A 368 -9.17 -15.44 3.73
CA LEU A 368 -9.61 -14.60 4.84
C LEU A 368 -11.00 -14.01 4.56
N LYS A 369 -11.91 -14.15 5.52
CA LYS A 369 -13.26 -13.57 5.49
C LYS A 369 -13.45 -12.66 6.69
N ASP A 370 -14.33 -11.66 6.56
CA ASP A 370 -14.65 -10.76 7.67
C ASP A 370 -15.13 -11.58 8.88
N LEU A 371 -14.59 -11.22 10.05
CA LEU A 371 -14.87 -11.89 11.32
C LEU A 371 -16.24 -11.50 11.90
#